data_AF-A0A5D3D8N5-F1
#
_entry.id   AF-A0A5D3D8N5-F1
#
_cell.length_a   1.000
_cell.length_b   1.000
_cell.length_c   1.000
_cell.angle_alpha   90.00
_cell.angle_beta   90.00
_cell.angle_gamma   90.00
#
_symmetry.space_group_name_H-M   'P 1'
#
loop_
_entity.id
_entity.type
_entity.pdbx_description
1 polymer ?
#
loop_
_entity_poly.entity_id
_entity_poly.type
_entity_poly.pdbx_seq_one_letter_code
_entity_poly.pdbx_strand_id
1 'polypeptide(L)'
;MTMKFNAWVLLLLVIYSGVVDCIDDKCAACNAVAEEIEHGLSNEKPRNHLDMRHRLDSKGQRKGKVIDYRVSELRVVELLDGLCEKMQDYTIEKTGSTGQQWIKVDNWDNLTNKQEARAYSKDISTYCGRLLEETEDDLAELIKKGSVTPGDVSKVLCHDLSRHCNARFIL
;
A
#
# COMPACT_ATOMS: atom_id res chain seq x y z
N MET A 1 -19.07 -44.88 16.50
CA MET A 1 -20.08 -43.95 15.95
C MET A 1 -19.45 -43.28 14.74
N THR A 2 -19.78 -43.74 13.53
CA THR A 2 -19.18 -43.22 12.29
C THR A 2 -20.09 -42.12 11.73
N MET A 3 -19.64 -40.87 11.78
CA MET A 3 -20.34 -39.74 11.13
C MET A 3 -20.26 -39.92 9.61
N LYS A 4 -21.40 -40.23 8.98
CA LYS A 4 -21.55 -40.23 7.52
C LYS A 4 -21.89 -38.81 7.09
N PHE A 5 -20.90 -38.08 6.56
CA PHE A 5 -21.14 -36.79 5.94
C PHE A 5 -21.63 -36.99 4.49
N ASN A 6 -22.82 -36.50 4.20
CA ASN A 6 -23.39 -36.54 2.86
C ASN A 6 -22.59 -35.61 1.93
N ALA A 7 -22.31 -36.05 0.69
CA ALA A 7 -21.55 -35.28 -0.29
C ALA A 7 -22.14 -33.87 -0.54
N TRP A 8 -23.45 -33.70 -0.39
CA TRP A 8 -24.13 -32.40 -0.43
C TRP A 8 -23.75 -31.44 0.70
N VAL A 9 -23.47 -31.95 1.90
CA VAL A 9 -23.04 -31.13 3.05
C VAL A 9 -21.62 -30.62 2.84
N LEU A 10 -20.74 -31.44 2.24
CA LEU A 10 -19.39 -31.02 1.86
C LEU A 10 -19.42 -29.98 0.74
N LEU A 11 -20.35 -30.11 -0.23
CA LEU A 11 -20.50 -29.15 -1.33
C LEU A 11 -21.01 -27.78 -0.86
N LEU A 12 -21.90 -27.74 0.14
CA LEU A 12 -22.39 -26.49 0.75
C LEU A 12 -21.32 -25.77 1.59
N LEU A 13 -20.42 -26.51 2.24
CA LEU A 13 -19.31 -25.93 3.02
C LEU A 13 -18.28 -25.23 2.14
N VAL A 14 -18.00 -25.75 0.94
CA VAL A 14 -17.06 -25.14 -0.02
C VAL A 14 -17.61 -23.83 -0.61
N ILE A 15 -18.94 -23.70 -0.71
CA ILE A 15 -19.59 -22.48 -1.22
C ILE A 15 -19.59 -21.36 -0.15
N TYR A 16 -19.47 -21.70 1.13
CA TYR A 16 -19.53 -20.76 2.25
C TYR A 16 -18.15 -20.34 2.80
N SER A 17 -17.04 -20.74 2.16
CA SER A 17 -15.74 -20.11 2.42
C SER A 17 -15.71 -18.72 1.80
N GLY A 18 -16.39 -17.76 2.44
CA GLY A 18 -16.12 -16.35 2.22
C GLY A 18 -14.66 -16.08 2.59
N VAL A 19 -13.95 -15.33 1.75
CA VAL A 19 -12.62 -14.82 2.08
C VAL A 19 -12.83 -13.87 3.26
N VAL A 20 -12.41 -14.29 4.46
CA VAL A 20 -12.36 -13.39 5.61
C VAL A 20 -11.17 -12.48 5.36
N ASP A 21 -11.44 -11.26 4.90
CA ASP A 21 -10.42 -10.23 4.82
C ASP A 21 -10.00 -9.85 6.24
N CYS A 22 -8.69 -9.73 6.47
CA CYS A 22 -8.13 -9.32 7.77
C CYS A 22 -8.44 -7.85 8.12
N ILE A 23 -8.93 -7.08 7.16
CA ILE A 23 -9.28 -5.67 7.30
C ILE A 23 -10.74 -5.48 6.95
N ASP A 24 -11.50 -5.01 7.93
CA ASP A 24 -12.93 -4.71 7.81
C ASP A 24 -13.15 -3.41 7.01
N ASP A 25 -12.45 -2.33 7.38
CA ASP A 25 -12.49 -1.06 6.65
C ASP A 25 -11.29 -0.93 5.69
N LYS A 26 -11.47 -1.47 4.47
CA LYS A 26 -10.48 -1.36 3.39
C LYS A 26 -10.21 0.08 2.97
N CYS A 27 -11.19 0.98 3.08
CA CYS A 27 -10.99 2.38 2.71
C CYS A 27 -10.07 3.08 3.71
N ALA A 28 -10.33 2.91 5.01
CA ALA A 28 -9.48 3.46 6.06
C ALA A 28 -8.05 2.91 5.98
N ALA A 29 -7.88 1.61 5.75
CA ALA A 29 -6.56 1.01 5.56
C ALA A 29 -5.84 1.52 4.31
N CYS A 30 -6.56 1.67 3.19
CA CYS A 30 -5.99 2.26 1.98
C CYS A 30 -5.48 3.67 2.22
N ASN A 31 -6.29 4.50 2.90
CA ASN A 31 -5.92 5.88 3.18
C ASN A 31 -4.68 5.99 4.06
N ALA A 32 -4.48 5.07 5.01
CA ALA A 32 -3.25 5.00 5.80
C ALA A 32 -2.02 4.63 4.94
N VAL A 33 -2.15 3.70 4.00
CA VAL A 33 -1.07 3.40 3.04
C VAL A 33 -0.80 4.60 2.13
N ALA A 34 -1.85 5.25 1.64
CA ALA A 34 -1.74 6.45 0.83
C ALA A 34 -1.03 7.58 1.59
N GLU A 35 -1.32 7.78 2.88
CA GLU A 35 -0.65 8.77 3.73
C GLU A 35 0.87 8.51 3.86
N GLU A 36 1.30 7.25 3.95
CA GLU A 36 2.73 6.94 4.00
C GLU A 36 3.42 7.21 2.64
N ILE A 37 2.73 6.98 1.52
CA ILE A 37 3.22 7.38 0.18
C ILE A 37 3.28 8.90 0.05
N GLU A 38 2.24 9.62 0.51
CA GLU A 38 2.20 11.10 0.56
C GLU A 38 3.40 11.66 1.35
N HIS A 39 3.70 11.04 2.49
CA HIS A 39 4.86 11.37 3.29
C HIS A 39 6.17 11.15 2.51
N GLY A 40 6.27 10.05 1.76
CA GLY A 40 7.41 9.75 0.88
C GLY A 40 7.60 10.81 -0.22
N LEU A 41 6.54 11.18 -0.93
CA LEU A 41 6.56 12.20 -1.98
C LEU A 41 6.90 13.59 -1.43
N SER A 42 6.36 13.94 -0.26
CA SER A 42 6.58 15.25 0.37
C SER A 42 8.01 15.43 0.90
N ASN A 43 8.67 14.33 1.28
CA ASN A 43 10.05 14.33 1.77
C ASN A 43 11.07 13.90 0.71
N GLU A 44 10.66 13.78 -0.56
CA GLU A 44 11.52 13.42 -1.67
C GLU A 44 12.66 14.44 -1.82
N LYS A 45 13.90 13.96 -1.79
CA LYS A 45 15.07 14.83 -1.95
C LYS A 45 15.15 15.33 -3.40
N PRO A 46 15.32 16.64 -3.64
CA PRO A 46 15.48 17.17 -4.99
C PRO A 46 16.64 16.50 -5.73
N ARG A 47 16.36 15.94 -6.91
CA ARG A 47 17.33 15.32 -7.81
C ARG A 47 17.13 15.83 -9.23
N ASN A 48 18.23 15.97 -9.96
CA ASN A 48 18.21 16.53 -11.31
C ASN A 48 18.03 15.41 -12.36
N HIS A 49 19.09 14.68 -12.67
CA HIS A 49 19.07 13.64 -13.69
C HIS A 49 19.83 12.38 -13.25
N LEU A 50 19.39 11.24 -13.76
CA LEU A 50 20.10 9.98 -13.68
C LEU A 50 21.02 9.84 -14.90
N ASP A 51 22.32 9.75 -14.64
CA ASP A 51 23.33 9.53 -15.69
C ASP A 51 23.57 8.03 -15.88
N MET A 52 22.90 7.44 -16.87
CA MET A 52 23.04 6.01 -17.21
C MET A 52 24.14 5.77 -18.26
N ARG A 53 25.04 6.74 -18.49
CA ARG A 53 26.12 6.63 -19.49
C ARG A 53 27.34 5.90 -18.92
N HIS A 54 27.22 4.59 -18.78
CA HIS A 54 28.30 3.76 -18.23
C HIS A 54 29.38 3.35 -19.24
N ARG A 55 29.10 3.40 -20.56
CA ARG A 55 30.06 3.06 -21.61
C ARG A 55 30.84 4.29 -22.08
N LEU A 56 32.13 4.10 -22.33
CA LEU A 56 32.96 5.05 -23.08
C LEU A 56 33.05 4.62 -24.55
N ASP A 57 33.10 5.58 -25.46
CA ASP A 57 33.43 5.33 -26.86
C ASP A 57 34.95 5.42 -27.13
N SER A 58 35.35 5.19 -28.38
CA SER A 58 36.76 5.23 -28.79
C SER A 58 37.41 6.61 -28.67
N LYS A 59 36.63 7.67 -28.42
CA LYS A 59 37.11 9.04 -28.17
C LYS A 59 37.09 9.39 -26.68
N GLY A 60 36.76 8.45 -25.80
CA GLY A 60 36.63 8.66 -24.36
C GLY A 60 35.36 9.42 -23.96
N GLN A 61 34.36 9.53 -24.84
CA GLN A 61 33.08 10.17 -24.50
C GLN A 61 32.10 9.14 -23.92
N ARG A 62 31.35 9.56 -22.89
CA ARG A 62 30.33 8.73 -22.26
C ARG A 62 29.10 8.58 -23.17
N LYS A 63 28.72 7.33 -23.44
CA LYS A 63 27.54 6.94 -24.21
C LYS A 63 26.47 6.29 -23.33
N GLY A 64 25.21 6.63 -23.60
CA GLY A 64 24.03 6.14 -22.88
C GLY A 64 22.94 7.21 -22.77
N LYS A 65 21.98 6.99 -21.87
CA LYS A 65 20.83 7.87 -21.65
C LYS A 65 21.03 8.72 -20.39
N VAL A 66 20.61 9.98 -20.46
CA VAL A 66 20.40 10.82 -19.27
C VAL A 66 18.89 10.98 -19.13
N ILE A 67 18.35 10.63 -17.96
CA ILE A 67 16.90 10.61 -17.70
C ILE A 67 16.61 11.58 -16.56
N ASP A 68 15.55 12.38 -16.67
CA ASP A 68 15.04 13.14 -15.54
C ASP A 68 14.60 12.18 -14.42
N TYR A 69 14.99 12.47 -13.17
CA TYR A 69 14.63 11.62 -12.04
C TYR A 69 13.11 11.47 -11.88
N ARG A 70 12.33 12.52 -12.17
CA ARG A 70 10.88 12.56 -11.98
C ARG A 70 10.12 11.50 -12.79
N VAL A 71 10.65 11.16 -13.97
CA VAL A 71 10.07 10.20 -14.91
C VAL A 71 10.76 8.83 -14.85
N SER A 72 11.68 8.65 -13.90
CA SER A 72 12.48 7.43 -13.79
C SER A 72 11.75 6.35 -13.00
N GLU A 73 11.98 5.08 -13.39
CA GLU A 73 11.54 3.92 -12.60
C GLU A 73 12.21 3.89 -11.23
N LEU A 74 13.44 4.38 -11.13
CA LEU A 74 14.16 4.47 -9.86
C LEU A 74 13.40 5.29 -8.81
N ARG A 75 12.75 6.40 -9.20
CA ARG A 75 11.94 7.20 -8.29
C ARG A 75 10.78 6.40 -7.70
N VAL A 76 10.14 5.55 -8.50
CA VAL A 76 9.05 4.68 -8.03
C VAL A 76 9.57 3.62 -7.07
N VAL A 77 10.68 2.96 -7.44
CA VAL A 77 11.33 1.96 -6.58
C VAL A 77 11.72 2.59 -5.23
N GLU A 78 12.37 3.75 -5.23
CA GLU A 78 12.77 4.43 -3.99
C GLU A 78 11.57 4.89 -3.15
N LEU A 79 10.41 5.15 -3.77
CA LEU A 79 9.19 5.56 -3.08
C LEU A 79 8.47 4.38 -2.42
N LEU A 80 8.38 3.24 -3.13
CA LEU A 80 7.62 2.06 -2.68
C LEU A 80 8.48 1.08 -1.88
N ASP A 81 9.81 1.17 -1.95
CA ASP A 81 10.72 0.34 -1.17
C ASP A 81 10.50 0.53 0.35
N GLY A 82 10.30 -0.58 1.05
CA GLY A 82 10.04 -0.58 2.49
C GLY A 82 8.66 -0.03 2.90
N LEU A 83 7.77 0.31 1.95
CA LEU A 83 6.48 0.94 2.26
C LEU A 83 5.61 0.04 3.14
N CYS A 84 5.44 -1.22 2.77
CA CYS A 84 4.57 -2.14 3.52
C CYS A 84 5.19 -2.59 4.84
N GLU A 85 6.51 -2.54 4.97
CA GLU A 85 7.22 -2.71 6.23
C GLU A 85 6.93 -1.56 7.19
N LYS A 86 6.95 -0.31 6.71
CA LYS A 86 6.57 0.88 7.51
C LYS A 86 5.12 0.83 8.00
N MET A 87 4.24 0.14 7.30
CA MET A 87 2.87 -0.07 7.78
C MET A 87 2.81 -0.88 9.09
N GLN A 88 3.88 -1.58 9.48
CA GLN A 88 3.98 -2.23 10.79
C GLN A 88 4.11 -1.23 11.96
N ASP A 89 4.33 0.05 11.68
CA ASP A 89 4.28 1.13 12.67
C ASP A 89 2.86 1.66 12.87
N TYR A 90 1.85 1.11 12.19
CA TYR A 90 0.46 1.54 12.32
C TYR A 90 -0.36 0.58 13.19
N THR A 91 -1.38 1.11 13.87
CA THR A 91 -2.38 0.33 14.60
C THR A 91 -3.74 1.03 14.58
N ILE A 92 -4.78 0.37 15.09
CA ILE A 92 -6.13 0.95 15.19
C ILE A 92 -6.32 1.59 16.56
N GLU A 93 -6.67 2.87 16.58
CA GLU A 93 -7.23 3.54 17.75
C GLU A 93 -8.76 3.53 17.68
N LYS A 94 -9.40 3.06 18.75
CA LYS A 94 -10.87 3.03 18.87
C LYS A 94 -11.34 4.41 19.35
N THR A 95 -11.76 5.26 18.42
CA THR A 95 -12.30 6.59 18.71
C THR A 95 -13.78 6.50 19.05
N GLY A 96 -14.13 6.50 20.35
CA GLY A 96 -15.51 6.65 20.81
C GLY A 96 -16.53 5.66 20.21
N SER A 97 -17.77 6.10 20.00
CA SER A 97 -18.93 5.19 19.82
C SER A 97 -18.98 4.39 18.52
N THR A 98 -18.24 4.73 17.46
CA THR A 98 -18.26 3.95 16.19
C THR A 98 -17.05 4.12 15.26
N GLY A 99 -16.04 4.94 15.60
CA GLY A 99 -14.90 5.20 14.70
C GLY A 99 -13.69 4.32 15.02
N GLN A 100 -13.14 3.65 14.01
CA GLN A 100 -11.79 3.08 14.06
C GLN A 100 -10.90 3.89 13.12
N GLN A 101 -9.74 4.32 13.60
CA GLN A 101 -8.78 5.04 12.78
C GLN A 101 -7.41 4.37 12.86
N TRP A 102 -6.75 4.27 11.71
CA TRP A 102 -5.35 3.87 11.65
C TRP A 102 -4.47 5.04 12.10
N ILE A 103 -3.62 4.79 13.09
CA ILE A 103 -2.67 5.75 13.63
C ILE A 103 -1.26 5.17 13.58
N LYS A 104 -0.27 6.03 13.32
CA LYS A 104 1.14 5.68 13.43
C LYS A 104 1.55 5.71 14.90
N VAL A 105 2.22 4.67 15.36
CA VAL A 105 2.61 4.46 16.76
C VAL A 105 4.02 4.99 16.97
N ASP A 106 4.14 6.12 17.65
CA ASP A 106 5.45 6.69 18.00
C ASP A 106 6.18 5.88 19.08
N ASN A 107 5.43 5.34 20.05
CA ASN A 107 5.99 4.53 21.13
C ASN A 107 5.06 3.37 21.50
N TRP A 108 5.47 2.17 21.12
CA TRP A 108 4.79 0.90 21.39
C TRP A 108 4.60 0.60 22.88
N ASP A 109 5.43 1.19 23.76
CA ASP A 109 5.33 0.97 25.20
C ASP A 109 4.13 1.65 25.86
N ASN A 110 3.57 2.67 25.20
CA ASN A 110 2.42 3.41 25.71
C ASN A 110 1.08 2.71 25.45
N LEU A 111 1.06 1.63 24.66
CA LEU A 111 -0.16 0.92 24.30
C LEU A 111 -0.57 -0.08 25.39
N THR A 112 -1.84 -0.01 25.81
CA THR A 112 -2.40 -0.90 26.83
C THR A 112 -2.49 -2.36 26.35
N ASN A 113 -2.84 -2.58 25.09
CA ASN A 113 -2.93 -3.92 24.49
C ASN A 113 -1.96 -4.07 23.30
N LYS A 114 -0.67 -4.28 23.60
CA LYS A 114 0.38 -4.42 22.58
C LYS A 114 0.15 -5.61 21.64
N GLN A 115 -0.43 -6.70 22.12
CA GLN A 115 -0.61 -7.90 21.29
C GLN A 115 -1.68 -7.69 20.22
N GLU A 116 -2.83 -7.11 20.59
CA GLU A 116 -3.88 -6.73 19.63
C GLU A 116 -3.36 -5.67 18.65
N ALA A 117 -2.66 -4.65 19.17
CA ALA A 117 -2.10 -3.60 18.32
C ALA A 117 -1.12 -4.14 17.27
N ARG A 118 -0.24 -5.07 17.65
CA ARG A 118 0.71 -5.74 16.75
C ARG A 118 0.02 -6.66 15.74
N ALA A 119 -1.13 -7.25 16.08
CA ALA A 119 -1.92 -8.00 15.12
C ALA A 119 -2.43 -7.07 14.01
N TYR A 120 -3.01 -5.92 14.37
CA TYR A 120 -3.44 -4.91 13.39
C TYR A 120 -2.31 -4.40 12.51
N SER A 121 -1.12 -4.15 13.07
CA SER A 121 0.07 -3.75 12.30
C SER A 121 0.45 -4.76 11.23
N LYS A 122 0.39 -6.05 11.58
CA LYS A 122 0.67 -7.13 10.63
C LYS A 122 -0.42 -7.23 9.57
N ASP A 123 -1.67 -7.01 9.94
CA ASP A 123 -2.80 -7.04 9.02
C ASP A 123 -2.71 -5.91 7.98
N ILE A 124 -2.41 -4.67 8.39
CA ILE A 124 -2.22 -3.55 7.44
C ILE A 124 -0.96 -3.69 6.58
N SER A 125 0.13 -4.23 7.12
CA SER A 125 1.32 -4.57 6.33
C SER A 125 1.01 -5.61 5.25
N THR A 126 0.23 -6.64 5.59
CA THR A 126 -0.22 -7.67 4.65
C THR A 126 -1.17 -7.09 3.59
N TYR A 127 -2.09 -6.23 4.01
CA TYR A 127 -3.00 -5.52 3.11
C TYR A 127 -2.26 -4.61 2.13
N CYS A 128 -1.25 -3.86 2.60
CA CYS A 128 -0.40 -3.04 1.74
C CYS A 128 0.24 -3.89 0.64
N GLY A 129 0.77 -5.07 0.99
CA GLY A 129 1.34 -5.99 0.00
C GLY A 129 0.33 -6.35 -1.10
N ARG A 130 -0.88 -6.74 -0.73
CA ARG A 130 -1.95 -7.07 -1.69
C ARG A 130 -2.38 -5.84 -2.53
N LEU A 131 -2.49 -4.68 -1.89
CA LEU A 131 -2.83 -3.42 -2.57
C LEU A 131 -1.80 -3.08 -3.64
N LEU A 132 -0.50 -3.21 -3.33
CA LEU A 132 0.57 -2.95 -4.30
C LEU A 132 0.66 -4.04 -5.38
N GLU A 133 0.47 -5.31 -5.01
CA GLU A 133 0.39 -6.41 -6.00
C GLU A 133 -0.66 -6.12 -7.09
N GLU A 134 -1.77 -5.47 -6.74
CA GLU A 134 -2.84 -5.12 -7.68
C GLU A 134 -2.61 -3.79 -8.41
N THR A 135 -1.91 -2.82 -7.81
CA THR A 135 -1.93 -1.42 -8.28
C THR A 135 -0.57 -0.83 -8.64
N GLU A 136 0.55 -1.50 -8.33
CA GLU A 136 1.90 -0.95 -8.47
C GLU A 136 2.20 -0.48 -9.91
N ASP A 137 1.85 -1.28 -10.92
CA ASP A 137 2.14 -0.95 -12.33
C ASP A 137 1.45 0.36 -12.77
N ASP A 138 0.14 0.48 -12.50
CA ASP A 138 -0.64 1.67 -12.87
C ASP A 138 -0.22 2.89 -12.04
N LEU A 139 0.02 2.70 -10.73
CA LEU A 139 0.52 3.75 -9.85
C LEU A 139 1.88 4.27 -10.32
N ALA A 140 2.80 3.37 -10.70
CA ALA A 140 4.12 3.69 -11.21
C ALA A 140 4.04 4.53 -12.48
N GLU A 141 3.13 4.19 -13.40
CA GLU A 141 2.90 5.00 -14.59
C GLU A 141 2.42 6.41 -14.27
N LEU A 142 1.46 6.55 -13.35
CA LEU A 142 0.90 7.84 -12.98
C LEU A 142 1.94 8.72 -12.27
N ILE A 143 2.78 8.14 -11.41
CA ILE A 143 3.90 8.85 -10.75
C ILE A 143 4.90 9.35 -11.80
N LYS A 144 5.30 8.49 -12.76
CA LYS A 144 6.23 8.87 -13.84
C LYS A 144 5.67 9.96 -14.76
N LYS A 145 4.34 9.99 -14.96
CA LYS A 145 3.64 11.05 -15.73
C LYS A 145 3.48 12.36 -14.95
N GLY A 146 3.78 12.36 -13.65
CA GLY A 146 3.56 13.51 -12.76
C GLY A 146 2.08 13.73 -12.42
N SER A 147 1.24 12.72 -12.63
CA SER A 147 -0.20 12.76 -12.34
C SER A 147 -0.55 12.48 -10.88
N VAL A 148 0.44 12.08 -10.07
CA VAL A 148 0.31 11.90 -8.63
C VAL A 148 1.18 12.97 -7.96
N THR A 149 0.52 13.91 -7.30
CA THR A 149 1.17 14.98 -6.52
C THR A 149 0.77 14.88 -5.06
N PRO A 150 1.55 15.49 -4.14
CA PRO A 150 1.17 15.49 -2.75
C PRO A 150 -0.24 16.06 -2.53
N GLY A 151 -1.13 15.28 -1.91
CA GLY A 151 -2.55 15.57 -1.70
C GLY A 151 -3.51 14.78 -2.60
N ASP A 152 -3.04 14.16 -3.68
CA ASP A 152 -3.86 13.40 -4.62
C ASP A 152 -3.74 11.88 -4.46
N VAL A 153 -2.80 11.37 -3.65
CA VAL A 153 -2.48 9.94 -3.61
C VAL A 153 -3.68 9.12 -3.14
N SER A 154 -4.39 9.56 -2.10
CA SER A 154 -5.59 8.85 -1.62
C SER A 154 -6.65 8.75 -2.71
N LYS A 155 -6.89 9.82 -3.47
CA LYS A 155 -7.83 9.80 -4.59
C LYS A 155 -7.40 8.78 -5.65
N VAL A 156 -6.16 8.88 -6.12
CA VAL A 156 -5.63 8.01 -7.17
C VAL A 156 -5.61 6.54 -6.71
N LEU A 157 -4.98 6.25 -5.57
CA LEU A 157 -4.77 4.89 -5.11
C LEU A 157 -6.07 4.26 -4.58
N CYS A 158 -6.83 4.98 -3.76
CA CYS A 158 -7.94 4.40 -3.00
C CYS A 158 -9.30 4.51 -3.70
N HIS A 159 -9.49 5.50 -4.57
CA HIS A 159 -10.72 5.62 -5.35
C HIS A 159 -10.55 5.12 -6.79
N ASP A 160 -9.50 5.57 -7.50
CA ASP A 160 -9.40 5.32 -8.94
C ASP A 160 -8.83 3.94 -9.26
N LEU A 161 -7.71 3.56 -8.62
CA LEU A 161 -7.01 2.30 -8.86
C LEU A 161 -7.65 1.13 -8.09
N SER A 162 -7.55 1.12 -6.76
CA SER A 162 -8.03 -0.01 -5.93
C SER A 162 -9.53 -0.02 -5.69
N ARG A 163 -10.19 1.15 -5.81
CA ARG A 163 -11.63 1.32 -5.57
C ARG A 163 -12.09 0.94 -4.16
N HIS A 164 -11.17 0.84 -3.21
CA HIS A 164 -11.46 0.52 -1.81
C HIS A 164 -12.28 1.62 -1.10
N CYS A 165 -12.21 2.86 -1.58
CA CYS A 165 -12.99 3.99 -1.06
C CYS A 165 -14.21 4.36 -1.92
N ASN A 166 -14.69 3.46 -2.78
CA ASN A 166 -15.92 3.74 -3.52
C ASN A 166 -17.14 3.80 -2.61
N ALA A 167 -18.01 4.78 -2.86
CA ALA A 167 -19.33 4.89 -2.25
C ALA A 167 -20.25 3.78 -2.77
N ARG A 168 -20.00 2.54 -2.35
CA ARG A 168 -20.89 1.42 -2.66
C ARG A 168 -21.05 0.48 -1.48
N PHE A 169 -21.68 1.00 -0.44
CA PHE A 169 -22.48 0.21 0.49
C PHE A 169 -23.86 0.87 0.63
N ILE A 170 -24.73 0.62 -0.35
CA ILE A 170 -26.18 0.57 -0.15
C ILE A 170 -26.68 -0.61 -0.97
N LEU A 171 -26.90 -1.74 -0.30
CA LEU A 171 -28.02 -2.65 -0.50
C LEU A 171 -28.31 -3.34 0.83
#